data_AF-A0A059FTE7-F1
#
_entry.id   AF-A0A059FTE7-F1
#
_cell.length_a   1.000
_cell.length_b   1.000
_cell.length_c   1.000
_cell.angle_alpha   90.00
_cell.angle_beta   90.00
_cell.angle_gamma   90.00
#
_symmetry.space_group_name_H-M   'P 1'
#
loop_
_entity.id
_entity.type
_entity.pdbx_description
1 polymer ?
#
loop_
_entity_poly.entity_id
_entity_poly.type
_entity_poly.pdbx_seq_one_letter_code
_entity_poly.pdbx_strand_id
1 'polypeptide(L)'
;MSDFIANLQAWFEVVRYPAGAAVSLAGALLCMVGTIGVMRFPDFYTRLHAASITDTSGATLVLIGMALMAPGWLIVAKLLTIFLFMFFTSPTASHAVANAAHTAGLQPLIGPINGRRNREEDSQ
;
A
#
# COMPACT_ATOMS: atom_id res chain seq x y z
N MET A 1 -21.20 -13.81 -38.72
CA MET A 1 -20.01 -14.22 -37.92
C MET A 1 -19.27 -13.00 -37.39
N SER A 2 -19.10 -11.93 -38.18
CA SER A 2 -18.58 -10.62 -37.74
C SER A 2 -19.34 -10.00 -36.57
N ASP A 3 -20.68 -10.04 -36.58
CA ASP A 3 -21.51 -9.39 -35.55
C ASP A 3 -21.46 -10.10 -34.20
N PHE A 4 -21.16 -11.40 -34.21
CA PHE A 4 -20.95 -12.20 -33.00
C PHE A 4 -19.60 -11.85 -32.36
N ILE A 5 -18.54 -11.75 -33.16
CA ILE A 5 -17.21 -11.33 -32.69
C ILE A 5 -17.24 -9.87 -32.20
N ALA A 6 -17.97 -8.99 -32.88
CA ALA A 6 -18.16 -7.61 -32.46
C ALA A 6 -18.92 -7.49 -31.13
N ASN A 7 -20.01 -8.26 -30.95
CA ASN A 7 -20.71 -8.33 -29.67
C ASN A 7 -19.82 -8.92 -28.57
N LEU A 8 -19.09 -10.00 -28.85
CA LEU A 8 -18.22 -10.63 -27.87
C LEU A 8 -17.13 -9.65 -27.37
N GLN A 9 -16.54 -8.88 -28.29
CA GLN A 9 -15.55 -7.85 -27.96
C GLN A 9 -16.16 -6.67 -27.19
N ALA A 10 -17.39 -6.26 -27.52
CA ALA A 10 -18.12 -5.24 -26.78
C ALA A 10 -18.43 -5.68 -25.34
N TRP A 11 -18.81 -6.95 -25.14
CA TRP A 11 -19.01 -7.53 -23.81
C TRP A 11 -17.74 -7.54 -22.96
N PHE A 12 -16.58 -7.83 -23.56
CA PHE A 12 -15.29 -7.75 -22.86
C PHE A 12 -14.96 -6.32 -22.41
N GLU A 13 -15.17 -5.33 -23.26
CA GLU A 13 -14.98 -3.92 -22.90
C GLU A 13 -15.91 -3.53 -21.74
N VAL A 14 -17.22 -3.85 -21.84
CA VAL A 14 -18.21 -3.54 -20.81
C VAL A 14 -17.89 -4.17 -19.46
N VAL A 15 -17.24 -5.35 -19.43
CA VAL A 15 -16.83 -6.00 -18.17
C VAL A 15 -15.50 -5.44 -17.64
N ARG A 16 -14.58 -5.07 -18.53
CA ARG A 16 -13.23 -4.64 -18.17
C ARG A 16 -13.21 -3.30 -17.42
N TYR A 17 -14.05 -2.34 -17.82
CA TYR A 17 -14.16 -1.04 -17.14
C TYR A 17 -14.66 -1.14 -15.68
N PRO A 18 -15.83 -1.77 -15.39
CA PRO A 18 -16.32 -1.89 -14.02
C PRO A 18 -15.43 -2.79 -13.15
N ALA A 19 -14.81 -3.82 -13.73
CA ALA A 19 -13.83 -4.63 -13.01
C ALA A 19 -12.63 -3.79 -12.57
N GLY A 20 -12.01 -3.05 -13.50
CA GLY A 20 -10.89 -2.15 -13.18
C GLY A 20 -11.25 -1.07 -12.15
N ALA A 21 -12.46 -0.50 -12.26
CA ALA A 21 -12.98 0.45 -11.28
C ALA A 21 -13.15 -0.18 -9.89
N ALA A 22 -13.72 -1.39 -9.80
CA ALA A 22 -13.90 -2.10 -8.53
C ALA A 22 -12.54 -2.42 -7.86
N VAL A 23 -11.54 -2.86 -8.63
CA VAL A 23 -10.19 -3.14 -8.09
C VAL A 23 -9.52 -1.85 -7.60
N SER A 24 -9.64 -0.76 -8.36
CA SER A 24 -9.11 0.55 -7.96
C SER A 24 -9.78 1.07 -6.68
N LEU A 25 -11.09 0.88 -6.58
CA LEU A 25 -11.86 1.27 -5.40
C LEU A 25 -11.45 0.45 -4.17
N ALA A 26 -11.24 -0.86 -4.33
CA ALA A 26 -10.74 -1.73 -3.27
C ALA A 26 -9.35 -1.29 -2.80
N GLY A 27 -8.45 -0.94 -3.73
CA GLY A 27 -7.15 -0.37 -3.40
C GLY A 27 -7.25 0.95 -2.62
N ALA A 28 -8.15 1.85 -3.03
CA ALA A 28 -8.40 3.11 -2.31
C ALA A 28 -8.97 2.89 -0.90
N LEU A 29 -9.86 1.92 -0.73
CA LEU A 29 -10.37 1.53 0.59
C LEU A 29 -9.25 0.96 1.49
N LEU A 30 -8.34 0.16 0.94
CA LEU A 30 -7.17 -0.29 1.70
C LEU A 30 -6.26 0.87 2.10
N CYS A 31 -6.06 1.87 1.23
CA CYS A 31 -5.33 3.09 1.58
C CYS A 31 -5.98 3.83 2.76
N MET A 32 -7.32 3.93 2.78
CA MET A 32 -8.03 4.52 3.91
C MET A 32 -7.87 3.69 5.19
N VAL A 33 -8.07 2.37 5.13
CA VAL A 33 -7.90 1.47 6.28
C VAL A 33 -6.48 1.55 6.84
N GLY A 34 -5.48 1.61 5.95
CA GLY A 34 -4.08 1.79 6.32
C GLY A 34 -3.80 3.11 7.02
N THR A 35 -4.36 4.20 6.50
CA THR A 35 -4.25 5.53 7.12
C THR A 35 -4.84 5.52 8.53
N ILE A 36 -6.00 4.88 8.71
CA ILE A 36 -6.62 4.68 10.03
C ILE A 36 -5.71 3.82 10.93
N GLY A 37 -5.10 2.76 10.39
CA GLY A 37 -4.12 1.93 11.10
C GLY A 37 -2.94 2.74 11.63
N VAL A 38 -2.36 3.60 10.79
CA VAL A 38 -1.26 4.52 11.17
C VAL A 38 -1.67 5.50 12.27
N MET A 39 -2.93 5.92 12.34
CA MET A 39 -3.43 6.79 13.41
C MET A 39 -3.76 6.03 14.70
N ARG A 40 -4.13 4.75 14.63
CA ARG A 40 -4.55 3.95 15.78
C ARG A 40 -3.38 3.26 16.50
N PHE A 41 -2.29 2.97 15.79
CA PHE A 41 -1.18 2.23 16.38
C PHE A 41 -0.33 3.09 17.34
N PRO A 42 0.00 2.57 18.54
CA PRO A 42 0.66 3.33 19.59
C PRO A 42 2.17 3.51 19.39
N ASP A 43 2.84 2.60 18.68
CA ASP A 43 4.30 2.64 18.49
C ASP A 43 4.70 3.09 17.07
N PHE A 44 5.80 3.84 16.95
CA PHE A 44 6.35 4.28 15.68
C PHE A 44 6.60 3.12 14.72
N TYR A 45 7.22 2.04 15.19
CA TYR A 45 7.50 0.87 14.35
C TYR A 45 6.23 0.15 13.90
N THR A 46 5.22 0.07 14.77
CA THR A 46 3.91 -0.51 14.39
C THR A 46 3.15 0.36 13.39
N ARG A 47 3.27 1.69 13.49
CA ARG A 47 2.74 2.65 12.50
C ARG A 47 3.47 2.53 11.17
N LEU A 48 4.79 2.40 11.19
CA LEU A 48 5.63 2.24 10.00
C LEU A 48 5.32 0.93 9.26
N HIS A 49 5.11 -0.16 10.01
CA HIS A 49 4.71 -1.44 9.45
C HIS A 49 3.34 -1.35 8.76
N ALA A 50 2.36 -0.75 9.43
CA ALA A 50 1.04 -0.51 8.85
C ALA A 50 1.11 0.35 7.58
N ALA A 51 1.89 1.43 7.60
CA ALA A 51 2.11 2.29 6.44
C ALA A 51 2.72 1.52 5.26
N SER A 52 3.74 0.69 5.52
CA SER A 52 4.46 -0.06 4.46
C SER A 52 3.57 -1.10 3.78
N ILE A 53 2.76 -1.83 4.56
CA ILE A 53 1.80 -2.82 4.03
C ILE A 53 0.78 -2.12 3.13
N THR A 54 0.25 -0.98 3.58
CA THR A 54 -0.74 -0.21 2.85
C THR A 54 -0.17 0.39 1.57
N ASP A 55 1.05 0.93 1.64
CA ASP A 55 1.71 1.54 0.48
C ASP A 55 1.90 0.51 -0.64
N THR A 56 2.46 -0.66 -0.31
CA THR A 56 2.69 -1.72 -1.31
C THR A 56 1.38 -2.28 -1.84
N SER A 57 0.47 -2.74 -0.96
CA SER A 57 -0.76 -3.40 -1.40
C SER A 57 -1.75 -2.44 -2.07
N GLY A 58 -1.92 -1.24 -1.51
CA GLY A 58 -2.81 -0.19 -2.02
C GLY A 58 -2.37 0.30 -3.39
N ALA A 59 -1.09 0.68 -3.55
CA ALA A 59 -0.57 1.10 -4.84
C ALA A 59 -0.66 -0.01 -5.89
N THR A 60 -0.37 -1.26 -5.51
CA THR A 60 -0.47 -2.42 -6.43
C THR A 60 -1.90 -2.60 -6.97
N LEU A 61 -2.90 -2.60 -6.08
CA LEU A 61 -4.31 -2.76 -6.46
C LEU A 61 -4.79 -1.62 -7.35
N VAL A 62 -4.43 -0.38 -7.02
CA VAL A 62 -4.79 0.81 -7.80
C VAL A 62 -4.12 0.79 -9.18
N LEU A 63 -2.84 0.43 -9.26
CA LEU A 63 -2.12 0.32 -10.54
C LEU A 63 -2.64 -0.81 -11.41
N ILE A 64 -2.99 -1.96 -10.83
CA ILE A 64 -3.62 -3.08 -11.57
C ILE A 64 -5.00 -2.65 -12.10
N GLY A 65 -5.81 -1.98 -11.28
CA GLY A 65 -7.12 -1.47 -11.70
C GLY A 65 -7.00 -0.48 -12.87
N MET A 66 -6.03 0.44 -12.81
CA MET A 66 -5.73 1.34 -13.92
C MET A 66 -5.18 0.62 -15.17
N ALA A 67 -4.36 -0.41 -14.99
CA ALA A 67 -3.81 -1.19 -16.10
C ALA A 67 -4.91 -1.97 -16.84
N LEU A 68 -5.91 -2.50 -16.11
CA LEU A 68 -7.08 -3.15 -16.71
C LEU A 68 -7.90 -2.17 -17.56
N MET A 69 -8.03 -0.92 -17.11
CA MET A 69 -8.78 0.14 -17.77
C MET A 69 -7.98 0.85 -18.89
N ALA A 70 -6.70 0.49 -19.08
CA ALA A 70 -5.84 1.16 -20.03
C ALA A 70 -6.29 0.90 -21.49
N PRO A 71 -6.38 1.96 -22.32
CA PRO A 71 -6.79 1.83 -23.72
C PRO A 71 -5.68 1.32 -24.64
N GLY A 72 -4.43 1.24 -24.17
CA GLY A 72 -3.30 0.80 -25.00
C GLY A 72 -2.11 0.29 -24.21
N TRP A 73 -1.31 -0.55 -24.88
CA TRP A 73 -0.14 -1.22 -24.28
C TRP A 73 0.94 -0.27 -23.77
N LEU A 74 1.09 0.89 -24.43
CA LEU A 74 2.05 1.92 -24.00
C LEU A 74 1.73 2.47 -22.59
N ILE A 75 0.44 2.59 -22.27
CA ILE A 75 0.00 3.07 -20.95
C ILE A 75 0.25 2.00 -19.89
N VAL A 76 -0.03 0.73 -20.22
CA VAL A 76 0.26 -0.41 -19.34
C VAL A 76 1.76 -0.51 -19.05
N ALA A 77 2.62 -0.34 -20.06
CA ALA A 77 4.07 -0.34 -19.88
C ALA A 77 4.55 0.77 -18.92
N LYS A 78 3.99 1.99 -19.06
CA LYS A 78 4.29 3.11 -18.14
C LYS A 78 3.84 2.81 -16.72
N LEU A 79 2.64 2.24 -16.55
CA LEU A 79 2.12 1.83 -15.23
C LEU A 79 2.99 0.74 -14.59
N LEU A 80 3.48 -0.21 -15.39
CA LEU A 80 4.42 -1.24 -14.93
C LEU A 80 5.75 -0.62 -14.46
N THR A 81 6.28 0.38 -15.19
CA THR A 81 7.48 1.10 -14.75
C THR A 81 7.25 1.82 -13.42
N ILE A 82 6.11 2.48 -13.25
CA ILE A 82 5.72 3.13 -11.99
C ILE A 82 5.61 2.11 -10.86
N PHE A 83 4.96 0.96 -11.13
CA PHE A 83 4.84 -0.13 -10.18
C PHE A 83 6.20 -0.64 -9.70
N LEU A 84 7.11 -0.94 -10.63
CA LEU A 84 8.46 -1.40 -10.30
C LEU A 84 9.21 -0.34 -9.48
N PHE A 85 9.13 0.92 -9.89
CA PHE A 85 9.78 2.01 -9.17
C PHE A 85 9.24 2.16 -7.74
N MET A 86 7.92 2.15 -7.55
CA MET A 86 7.32 2.17 -6.22
C MET A 86 7.67 0.94 -5.39
N PHE A 87 7.70 -0.24 -6.01
CA PHE A 87 8.02 -1.50 -5.33
C PHE A 87 9.45 -1.51 -4.77
N PHE A 88 10.42 -0.91 -5.47
CA PHE A 88 11.76 -0.72 -4.94
C PHE A 88 11.84 0.44 -3.94
N THR A 89 11.10 1.52 -4.19
CA THR A 89 11.13 2.71 -3.33
C THR A 89 10.55 2.44 -1.95
N SER A 90 9.46 1.66 -1.85
CA SER A 90 8.75 1.43 -0.59
C SER A 90 9.63 0.75 0.48
N PRO A 91 10.32 -0.38 0.21
CA PRO A 91 11.27 -0.98 1.17
C PRO A 91 12.43 -0.05 1.52
N THR A 92 12.99 0.67 0.54
CA THR A 92 14.09 1.61 0.79
C THR A 92 13.67 2.77 1.68
N ALA A 93 12.48 3.34 1.45
CA ALA A 93 11.91 4.41 2.25
C ALA A 93 11.65 3.93 3.68
N SER A 94 11.00 2.77 3.85
CA SER A 94 10.72 2.22 5.17
C SER A 94 11.99 1.88 5.94
N HIS A 95 13.02 1.35 5.28
CA HIS A 95 14.31 1.10 5.93
C HIS A 95 15.01 2.40 6.36
N ALA A 96 15.03 3.42 5.51
CA ALA A 96 15.63 4.71 5.83
C ALA A 96 14.92 5.38 7.02
N VAL A 97 13.59 5.34 7.05
CA VAL A 97 12.77 5.89 8.15
C VAL A 97 12.98 5.10 9.44
N ALA A 98 13.03 3.77 9.37
CA ALA A 98 13.30 2.91 10.54
C ALA A 98 14.70 3.17 11.13
N ASN A 99 15.72 3.31 10.28
CA ASN A 99 17.08 3.62 10.70
C ASN A 99 17.16 5.02 11.34
N ALA A 100 16.52 6.02 10.73
CA ALA A 100 16.45 7.37 11.29
C ALA A 100 15.81 7.38 12.70
N ALA A 101 14.69 6.66 12.87
CA ALA A 101 14.03 6.53 14.17
C ALA A 101 14.91 5.83 15.21
N HIS A 102 15.62 4.77 14.81
CA HIS A 102 16.55 4.07 15.68
C HIS A 102 17.71 4.99 16.11
N THR A 103 18.30 5.74 15.18
CA THR A 103 19.36 6.72 15.51
C THR A 103 18.86 7.90 16.34
N ALA A 104 17.58 8.23 16.27
CA ALA A 104 16.94 9.24 17.13
C ALA A 104 16.62 8.73 18.54
N GLY A 105 16.95 7.46 18.86
CA GLY A 105 16.73 6.86 20.18
C GLY A 105 15.31 6.37 20.43
N LEU A 106 14.45 6.32 19.40
CA LEU A 106 13.13 5.70 19.51
C LEU A 106 13.31 4.18 19.59
N GLN A 107 12.98 3.61 20.74
CA GLN A 107 13.01 2.17 20.93
C GLN A 107 11.65 1.55 20.57
N PRO A 108 11.63 0.43 19.84
CA PRO A 108 10.40 -0.30 19.58
C PRO A 108 9.78 -0.78 20.89
N LEU A 109 8.46 -0.70 21.00
CA LEU A 109 7.72 -1.23 22.14
C LEU A 109 7.72 -2.77 22.09
N ILE A 110 8.63 -3.39 22.85
CA ILE A 110 8.76 -4.85 22.97
C ILE A 110 8.14 -5.29 24.30
N GLY A 111 6.84 -5.65 24.34
CA GLY A 111 6.23 -6.27 25.53
C GLY A 111 4.74 -5.94 25.78
N PRO A 112 4.06 -6.65 26.71
CA PRO A 112 2.69 -6.35 27.10
C PRO A 112 2.67 -5.00 27.83
N ILE A 113 1.75 -4.11 27.45
CA ILE A 113 1.59 -2.75 27.99
C ILE A 113 1.65 -2.77 29.52
N ASN A 114 2.81 -2.48 30.09
CA ASN A 114 2.96 -2.20 31.51
C ASN A 114 4.17 -1.28 31.71
N GLY A 115 3.89 -0.06 32.17
CA GLY A 115 4.87 1.00 32.35
C GLY A 115 5.85 0.71 33.48
N ARG A 116 6.87 -0.09 33.20
CA ARG A 116 7.90 -0.47 34.18
C ARG A 116 9.23 0.26 34.01
N ARG A 117 9.28 1.38 33.27
CA ARG A 117 10.50 2.20 33.12
C ARG A 117 10.69 3.25 34.24
N ASN A 118 9.72 3.42 35.15
CA ASN A 118 9.85 4.35 36.28
C ASN A 118 10.42 3.71 37.56
N ARG A 119 10.85 2.44 37.56
CA ARG A 119 11.37 1.79 38.80
C ARG A 119 12.89 1.75 38.91
N GLU A 120 13.62 2.11 37.87
CA GLU A 120 15.09 2.09 37.89
C GLU A 120 15.69 3.48 38.18
N GLU A 121 14.96 4.56 37.89
CA GLU A 121 15.42 5.93 38.20
C GLU A 121 15.18 6.35 39.67
N ASP A 122 14.22 5.74 40.37
CA ASP A 122 13.96 6.00 41.81
C ASP A 122 14.89 5.21 42.76
N SER A 123 15.84 4.44 42.23
CA SER A 123 16.78 3.63 43.01
C SER A 123 18.23 4.12 42.99
N GLN A 124 18.47 5.34 42.47
CA GLN A 124 19.76 6.04 42.54
C GLN A 124 19.60 7.39 43.24
#